data_AF-A0AA95GAB7-F1
#
_entry.id   AF-A0AA95GAB7-F1
#
_cell.length_a   1.000
_cell.length_b   1.000
_cell.length_c   1.000
_cell.angle_alpha   90.00
_cell.angle_beta   90.00
_cell.angle_gamma   90.00
#
_symmetry.space_group_name_H-M   'P 1'
#
loop_
_entity.id
_entity.type
_entity.pdbx_description
1 polymer ?
#
loop_
_entity_poly.entity_id
_entity_poly.type
_entity_poly.pdbx_seq_one_letter_code
_entity_poly.pdbx_strand_id
1 'polypeptide(L)'
;MRKLQEAVRFPQSVQLFRFCFRVLELRQPNDKVHDQDLGSILNYNPSDTSHWKRGKKAIRNVQSLENLAKALDVDLEIIQDLADGHVDLDEAWCDFCDAEEERRLSLEEPGVRIERRDRSLEIEKVAQEILAKANVTSVPVHIPELISAFPFIQLMPGDVSDKLARSSRVRPGHYAIRFRKGDIRAHTRTAIAREIARIVLLSEREKFKFTSRCETLSQAEIVDFANALLVPREALAVEIQKISTRVNMVKALADLFWAPKSVIRSRLSSILFETASNSVFEAAALEARISVQDRSEMVDEEFLDEEFSEDSNSVSFAKKQGRPAQGVTAPNSVH
;
A
#
# COMPACT_ATOMS: atom_id res chain seq x y z
N MET A 1 38.64 11.38 13.57
CA MET A 1 38.20 11.83 12.24
C MET A 1 36.68 11.73 12.14
N ARG A 2 35.97 12.86 12.15
CA ARG A 2 34.53 12.89 11.84
C ARG A 2 34.42 12.63 10.34
N LYS A 3 33.89 11.47 9.93
CA LYS A 3 33.46 11.28 8.54
C LYS A 3 32.49 12.42 8.25
N LEU A 4 32.85 13.33 7.34
CA LEU A 4 31.87 14.20 6.69
C LEU A 4 30.77 13.25 6.22
N GLN A 5 29.56 13.39 6.77
CA GLN A 5 28.39 12.72 6.19
C GLN A 5 28.34 13.20 4.75
N GLU A 6 28.73 12.33 3.80
CA GLU A 6 28.58 12.61 2.39
C GLU A 6 27.12 12.95 2.16
N ALA A 7 26.85 14.16 1.69
CA ALA A 7 25.50 14.62 1.44
C ALA A 7 24.80 13.65 0.47
N VAL A 8 23.59 13.22 0.84
CA VAL A 8 22.76 12.34 0.01
C VAL A 8 22.43 13.09 -1.28
N ARG A 9 22.98 12.63 -2.41
CA ARG A 9 22.82 13.28 -3.72
C ARG A 9 21.38 13.15 -4.25
N PHE A 10 20.75 12.01 -3.98
CA PHE A 10 19.40 11.68 -4.45
C PHE A 10 18.53 11.19 -3.29
N PRO A 11 17.92 12.11 -2.50
CA PRO A 11 17.09 11.74 -1.35
C PRO A 11 15.92 10.83 -1.70
N GLN A 12 15.21 11.11 -2.81
CA GLN A 12 14.06 10.30 -3.24
C GLN A 12 14.45 8.88 -3.64
N SER A 13 15.68 8.70 -4.15
CA SER A 13 16.17 7.35 -4.44
C SER A 13 16.36 6.51 -3.17
N VAL A 14 16.71 7.13 -2.05
CA VAL A 14 16.78 6.45 -0.74
C VAL A 14 15.39 6.08 -0.26
N GLN A 15 14.40 6.96 -0.46
CA GLN A 15 13.01 6.67 -0.11
C GLN A 15 12.47 5.51 -0.94
N LEU A 16 12.71 5.51 -2.26
CA LEU A 16 12.36 4.40 -3.15
C LEU A 16 13.00 3.07 -2.70
N PHE A 17 14.30 3.08 -2.35
CA PHE A 17 14.97 1.88 -1.82
C PHE A 17 14.25 1.35 -0.58
N ARG A 18 13.96 2.23 0.39
CA ARG A 18 13.29 1.86 1.65
C ARG A 18 11.88 1.33 1.42
N PHE A 19 11.14 1.95 0.50
CA PHE A 19 9.79 1.51 0.14
C PHE A 19 9.85 0.10 -0.45
N CYS A 20 10.65 -0.10 -1.50
CA CYS A 20 10.78 -1.40 -2.15
C CYS A 20 11.27 -2.50 -1.20
N PHE A 21 12.24 -2.16 -0.34
CA PHE A 21 12.76 -3.09 0.67
C PHE A 21 11.67 -3.51 1.66
N ARG A 22 10.89 -2.54 2.15
CA ARG A 22 9.77 -2.79 3.08
C ARG A 22 8.66 -3.62 2.44
N VAL A 23 8.38 -3.42 1.14
CA VAL A 23 7.45 -4.28 0.40
C VAL A 23 8.00 -5.70 0.29
N LEU A 24 9.28 -5.85 -0.05
CA LEU A 24 9.92 -7.16 -0.16
C LEU A 24 9.88 -7.94 1.17
N GLU A 25 10.18 -7.27 2.29
CA GLU A 25 10.04 -7.83 3.65
C GLU A 25 8.61 -8.29 3.94
N LEU A 26 7.60 -7.54 3.50
CA LEU A 26 6.20 -7.91 3.69
C LEU A 26 5.81 -9.16 2.86
N ARG A 27 6.35 -9.28 1.65
CA ARG A 27 6.11 -10.44 0.76
C ARG A 27 6.84 -11.70 1.21
N GLN A 28 7.95 -11.54 1.93
CA GLN A 28 8.82 -12.64 2.40
C GLN A 28 8.94 -12.67 3.94
N PRO A 29 7.83 -12.90 4.67
CA PRO A 29 7.82 -12.76 6.14
C PRO A 29 8.69 -13.79 6.87
N ASN A 30 9.01 -14.92 6.23
CA ASN A 30 9.79 -16.00 6.83
C ASN A 30 11.27 -15.96 6.46
N ASP A 31 11.64 -15.15 5.47
CA ASP A 31 13.02 -15.06 4.97
C ASP A 31 13.69 -13.77 5.42
N LYS A 32 14.99 -13.85 5.63
CA LYS A 32 15.78 -12.67 5.95
C LYS A 32 16.08 -11.92 4.65
N VAL A 33 15.36 -10.84 4.40
CA VAL A 33 15.60 -9.96 3.25
C VAL A 33 16.92 -9.18 3.43
N HIS A 34 17.74 -9.19 2.39
CA HIS A 34 19.00 -8.48 2.28
C HIS A 34 18.94 -7.41 1.20
N ASP A 35 19.78 -6.37 1.34
CA ASP A 35 19.84 -5.27 0.37
C ASP A 35 20.02 -5.79 -1.07
N GLN A 36 20.79 -6.87 -1.23
CA GLN A 36 21.14 -7.45 -2.53
C GLN A 36 19.96 -8.19 -3.19
N ASP A 37 18.97 -8.65 -2.42
CA ASP A 37 17.75 -9.26 -2.96
C ASP A 37 16.90 -8.23 -3.69
N LEU A 38 16.94 -6.98 -3.23
CA LEU A 38 16.34 -5.86 -3.94
C LEU A 38 17.22 -5.41 -5.13
N GLY A 39 18.54 -5.48 -4.99
CA GLY A 39 19.49 -5.15 -6.05
C GLY A 39 19.42 -6.09 -7.26
N SER A 40 19.17 -7.38 -7.03
CA SER A 40 19.09 -8.42 -8.07
C SER A 40 17.92 -8.20 -9.03
N ILE A 41 16.78 -7.64 -8.57
CA ILE A 41 15.64 -7.26 -9.42
C ILE A 41 16.08 -6.35 -10.59
N LEU A 42 17.11 -5.54 -10.37
CA LEU A 42 17.65 -4.59 -11.34
C LEU A 42 18.98 -5.05 -11.97
N ASN A 43 19.40 -6.29 -11.72
CA ASN A 43 20.71 -6.82 -12.08
C ASN A 43 21.87 -5.94 -11.54
N TYR A 44 21.71 -5.35 -10.35
CA TYR A 44 22.75 -4.54 -9.73
C TYR A 44 23.73 -5.41 -8.94
N ASN A 45 25.02 -5.11 -9.06
CA ASN A 45 26.03 -5.67 -8.17
C ASN A 45 25.93 -5.04 -6.76
N PRO A 46 26.59 -5.62 -5.73
CA PRO A 46 26.52 -5.09 -4.36
C PRO A 46 26.93 -3.62 -4.22
N SER A 47 27.84 -3.11 -5.06
CA SER A 47 28.26 -1.71 -5.01
C SER A 47 27.17 -0.79 -5.53
N ASP A 48 26.52 -1.15 -6.64
CA ASP A 48 25.40 -0.41 -7.22
C ASP A 48 24.19 -0.39 -6.30
N THR A 49 23.86 -1.52 -5.68
CA THR A 49 22.82 -1.63 -4.64
C THR A 49 23.13 -0.71 -3.47
N SER A 50 24.38 -0.70 -3.00
CA SER A 50 24.81 0.16 -1.90
C SER A 50 24.81 1.65 -2.28
N HIS A 51 25.13 1.99 -3.52
CA HIS A 51 25.03 3.35 -4.05
C HIS A 51 23.58 3.81 -4.14
N TRP A 52 22.65 2.94 -4.52
CA TRP A 52 21.23 3.25 -4.52
C TRP A 52 20.72 3.48 -3.09
N LYS A 53 20.97 2.53 -2.16
CA LYS A 53 20.59 2.64 -0.74
C LYS A 53 21.07 3.94 -0.08
N ARG A 54 22.28 4.40 -0.43
CA ARG A 54 22.87 5.64 0.12
C ARG A 54 22.51 6.90 -0.68
N GLY A 55 21.72 6.78 -1.75
CA GLY A 55 21.30 7.90 -2.59
C GLY A 55 22.46 8.52 -3.39
N LYS A 56 23.48 7.73 -3.74
CA LYS A 56 24.55 8.10 -4.67
C LYS A 56 24.18 7.77 -6.12
N LYS A 57 23.25 6.84 -6.33
CA LYS A 57 22.66 6.45 -7.63
C LYS A 57 21.15 6.67 -7.58
N ALA A 58 20.58 7.23 -8.64
CA ALA A 58 19.14 7.39 -8.81
C ALA A 58 18.61 6.36 -9.81
N ILE A 59 17.40 5.87 -9.59
CA ILE A 59 16.65 5.07 -10.56
C ILE A 59 15.60 5.97 -11.20
N ARG A 60 15.74 6.24 -12.49
CA ARG A 60 14.83 7.09 -13.26
C ARG A 60 14.43 6.50 -14.61
N ASN A 61 15.09 5.43 -15.04
CA ASN A 61 14.74 4.81 -16.30
C ASN A 61 13.44 4.02 -16.13
N VAL A 62 12.53 4.15 -17.10
CA VAL A 62 11.17 3.59 -17.03
C VAL A 62 11.23 2.07 -16.86
N GLN A 63 12.10 1.39 -17.60
CA GLN A 63 12.24 -0.07 -17.54
C GLN A 63 12.59 -0.59 -16.14
N SER A 64 13.46 0.10 -15.40
CA SER A 64 13.83 -0.30 -14.04
C SER A 64 12.69 -0.07 -13.06
N LEU A 65 11.92 1.02 -13.23
CA LEU A 65 10.74 1.26 -12.41
C LEU A 65 9.66 0.20 -12.69
N GLU A 66 9.48 -0.19 -13.95
CA GLU A 66 8.59 -1.30 -14.36
C GLU A 66 9.04 -2.64 -13.80
N ASN A 67 10.35 -2.95 -13.86
CA ASN A 67 10.90 -4.18 -13.30
C ASN A 67 10.66 -4.26 -11.78
N LEU A 68 10.88 -3.14 -11.06
CA LEU A 68 10.59 -3.07 -9.62
C LEU A 68 9.10 -3.26 -9.34
N ALA A 69 8.23 -2.55 -10.06
CA ALA A 69 6.78 -2.65 -9.91
C ALA A 69 6.28 -4.08 -10.13
N LYS A 70 6.74 -4.73 -11.21
CA LYS A 70 6.38 -6.11 -11.55
C LYS A 70 6.90 -7.11 -10.52
N ALA A 71 8.18 -7.05 -10.17
CA ALA A 71 8.79 -8.01 -9.25
C ALA A 71 8.24 -7.91 -7.81
N LEU A 72 7.82 -6.72 -7.38
CA LEU A 72 7.24 -6.49 -6.06
C LEU A 72 5.70 -6.60 -6.04
N ASP A 73 5.08 -6.78 -7.21
CA ASP A 73 3.62 -6.76 -7.43
C ASP A 73 2.96 -5.50 -6.83
N VAL A 74 3.51 -4.34 -7.21
CA VAL A 74 3.08 -2.99 -6.79
C VAL A 74 2.67 -2.18 -8.01
N ASP A 75 1.65 -1.33 -7.85
CA ASP A 75 1.26 -0.34 -8.87
C ASP A 75 2.46 0.52 -9.31
N LEU A 76 2.77 0.50 -10.62
CA LEU A 76 3.87 1.28 -11.20
C LEU A 76 3.77 2.77 -10.86
N GLU A 77 2.57 3.32 -10.77
CA GLU A 77 2.34 4.73 -10.46
C GLU A 77 2.90 5.11 -9.07
N ILE A 78 2.80 4.23 -8.06
CA ILE A 78 3.35 4.48 -6.72
C ILE A 78 4.88 4.55 -6.78
N ILE A 79 5.49 3.63 -7.51
CA ILE A 79 6.94 3.59 -7.73
C ILE A 79 7.43 4.85 -8.45
N GLN A 80 6.71 5.29 -9.49
CA GLN A 80 7.02 6.50 -10.25
C GLN A 80 6.86 7.77 -9.40
N ASP A 81 5.72 7.94 -8.72
CA ASP A 81 5.45 9.12 -7.89
C ASP A 81 6.49 9.25 -6.77
N LEU A 82 6.95 8.14 -6.19
CA LEU A 82 8.02 8.14 -5.17
C LEU A 82 9.40 8.43 -5.77
N ALA A 83 9.73 7.86 -6.93
CA ALA A 83 11.01 8.10 -7.62
C ALA A 83 11.17 9.56 -8.06
N ASP A 84 10.08 10.18 -8.52
CA ASP A 84 10.03 11.58 -8.93
C ASP A 84 9.90 12.55 -7.74
N GLY A 85 9.54 12.02 -6.56
CA GLY A 85 9.41 12.80 -5.34
C GLY A 85 8.10 13.57 -5.22
N HIS A 86 7.05 13.13 -5.92
CA HIS A 86 5.69 13.61 -5.75
C HIS A 86 5.07 13.18 -4.42
N VAL A 87 5.50 12.03 -3.89
CA VAL A 87 5.13 11.51 -2.58
C VAL A 87 6.39 11.14 -1.78
N ASP A 88 6.27 11.12 -0.45
CA ASP A 88 7.29 10.56 0.44
C ASP A 88 7.02 9.08 0.77
N LEU A 89 7.94 8.45 1.52
CA LEU A 89 7.86 7.04 1.90
C LEU A 89 6.58 6.68 2.63
N ASP A 90 6.11 7.53 3.56
CA ASP A 90 4.91 7.24 4.35
C ASP A 90 3.65 7.37 3.50
N GLU A 91 3.63 8.36 2.60
CA GLU A 91 2.56 8.61 1.64
C GLU A 91 2.43 7.45 0.63
N ALA A 92 3.55 7.03 0.03
CA ALA A 92 3.60 5.87 -0.87
C ALA A 92 3.21 4.58 -0.15
N TRP A 93 3.61 4.41 1.11
CA TRP A 93 3.21 3.25 1.91
C TRP A 93 1.71 3.22 2.18
N CYS A 94 1.09 4.38 2.45
CA CYS A 94 -0.38 4.46 2.57
C CYS A 94 -1.08 4.04 1.27
N ASP A 95 -0.64 4.55 0.11
CA ASP A 95 -1.23 4.18 -1.18
C ASP A 95 -1.08 2.68 -1.49
N PHE A 96 0.08 2.10 -1.14
CA PHE A 96 0.32 0.66 -1.27
C PHE A 96 -0.63 -0.15 -0.38
N CYS A 97 -0.79 0.20 0.90
CA CYS A 97 -1.71 -0.50 1.79
C CYS A 97 -3.17 -0.41 1.33
N ASP A 98 -3.59 0.73 0.77
CA ASP A 98 -4.94 0.88 0.23
C ASP A 98 -5.15 -0.02 -0.99
N ALA A 99 -4.15 -0.11 -1.88
CA ALA A 99 -4.20 -0.99 -3.05
C ALA A 99 -4.25 -2.48 -2.65
N GLU A 100 -3.46 -2.89 -1.64
CA GLU A 100 -3.48 -4.27 -1.11
C GLU A 100 -4.84 -4.61 -0.49
N GLU A 101 -5.42 -3.69 0.30
CA GLU A 101 -6.73 -3.91 0.91
C GLU A 101 -7.84 -4.00 -0.15
N GLU A 102 -7.81 -3.15 -1.18
CA GLU A 102 -8.78 -3.24 -2.28
C GLU A 102 -8.62 -4.54 -3.07
N ARG A 103 -7.38 -4.98 -3.33
CA ARG A 103 -7.10 -6.28 -3.95
C ARG A 103 -7.67 -7.42 -3.10
N ARG A 104 -7.41 -7.41 -1.79
CA ARG A 104 -7.94 -8.41 -0.86
C ARG A 104 -9.48 -8.46 -0.91
N LEU A 105 -10.14 -7.31 -0.85
CA LEU A 105 -11.60 -7.18 -0.91
C LEU A 105 -12.18 -7.60 -2.26
N SER A 106 -11.42 -7.46 -3.36
CA SER A 106 -11.85 -7.91 -4.68
C SER A 106 -11.95 -9.44 -4.82
N LEU A 107 -11.19 -10.16 -3.99
CA LEU A 107 -11.15 -11.63 -3.95
C LEU A 107 -12.22 -12.24 -3.02
N GLU A 108 -12.89 -11.41 -2.22
CA GLU A 108 -13.95 -11.84 -1.31
C GLU A 108 -15.16 -12.42 -2.05
N GLU A 109 -15.96 -13.22 -1.34
CA GLU A 109 -17.19 -13.79 -1.87
C GLU A 109 -18.15 -12.70 -2.38
N PRO A 110 -18.88 -12.95 -3.49
CA PRO A 110 -19.82 -11.97 -4.06
C PRO A 110 -20.79 -11.38 -3.04
N GLY A 111 -21.27 -12.20 -2.08
CA GLY A 111 -22.15 -11.74 -1.00
C GLY A 111 -21.51 -10.67 -0.11
N VAL A 112 -20.22 -10.81 0.23
CA VAL A 112 -19.47 -9.81 1.03
C VAL A 112 -19.27 -8.54 0.22
N ARG A 113 -19.05 -8.65 -1.09
CA ARG A 113 -18.90 -7.49 -1.99
C ARG A 113 -20.20 -6.71 -2.16
N ILE A 114 -21.34 -7.40 -2.24
CA ILE A 114 -22.67 -6.79 -2.23
C ILE A 114 -22.93 -6.10 -0.88
N GLU A 115 -22.63 -6.77 0.23
CA GLU A 115 -22.76 -6.17 1.57
C GLU A 115 -21.90 -4.91 1.71
N ARG A 116 -20.65 -4.93 1.21
CA ARG A 116 -19.77 -3.75 1.15
C ARG A 116 -20.45 -2.63 0.38
N ARG A 117 -20.93 -2.88 -0.85
CA ARG A 117 -21.62 -1.88 -1.68
C ARG A 117 -22.74 -1.21 -0.89
N ASP A 118 -23.64 -2.00 -0.31
CA ASP A 118 -24.82 -1.48 0.39
C ASP A 118 -24.42 -0.66 1.64
N ARG A 119 -23.42 -1.12 2.40
CA ARG A 119 -22.85 -0.37 3.53
C ARG A 119 -22.18 0.93 3.10
N SER A 120 -21.42 0.93 1.99
CA SER A 120 -20.78 2.14 1.46
C SER A 120 -21.84 3.20 1.11
N LEU A 121 -23.02 2.81 0.61
CA LEU A 121 -24.14 3.74 0.37
C LEU A 121 -24.72 4.34 1.66
N GLU A 122 -24.86 3.55 2.71
CA GLU A 122 -25.27 4.06 4.03
C GLU A 122 -24.25 5.04 4.60
N ILE A 123 -22.97 4.70 4.48
CA ILE A 123 -21.83 5.54 4.87
C ILE A 123 -21.82 6.87 4.12
N GLU A 124 -22.05 6.84 2.81
CA GLU A 124 -22.13 8.05 1.99
C GLU A 124 -23.26 8.99 2.42
N LYS A 125 -24.45 8.45 2.73
CA LYS A 125 -25.57 9.25 3.23
C LYS A 125 -25.21 9.97 4.53
N VAL A 126 -24.59 9.25 5.46
CA VAL A 126 -24.14 9.85 6.74
C VAL A 126 -23.06 10.91 6.50
N ALA A 127 -22.10 10.65 5.60
CA ALA A 127 -21.08 11.63 5.23
C ALA A 127 -21.71 12.92 4.67
N GLN A 128 -22.70 12.79 3.79
CA GLN A 128 -23.42 13.93 3.23
C GLN A 128 -24.16 14.73 4.30
N GLU A 129 -24.84 14.08 5.25
CA GLU A 129 -25.49 14.76 6.36
C GLU A 129 -24.51 15.55 7.23
N ILE A 130 -23.31 14.99 7.46
CA ILE A 130 -22.25 15.64 8.23
C ILE A 130 -21.73 16.87 7.50
N LEU A 131 -21.45 16.75 6.19
CA LEU A 131 -20.97 17.85 5.37
C LEU A 131 -21.99 18.98 5.26
N ALA A 132 -23.28 18.64 5.14
CA ALA A 132 -24.36 19.61 5.16
C ALA A 132 -24.42 20.36 6.51
N LYS A 133 -24.30 19.65 7.63
CA LYS A 133 -24.25 20.26 8.98
C LYS A 133 -23.00 21.13 9.19
N ALA A 134 -21.88 20.77 8.56
CA ALA A 134 -20.65 21.54 8.56
C ALA A 134 -20.69 22.78 7.63
N ASN A 135 -21.79 22.97 6.88
CA ASN A 135 -21.93 24.01 5.85
C ASN A 135 -20.81 23.96 4.79
N VAL A 136 -20.35 22.76 4.44
CA VAL A 136 -19.35 22.58 3.37
C VAL A 136 -20.06 22.74 2.03
N THR A 137 -19.73 23.81 1.30
CA THR A 137 -20.40 24.19 0.04
C THR A 137 -19.51 24.10 -1.19
N SER A 138 -18.21 23.85 -1.02
CA SER A 138 -17.25 23.81 -2.13
C SER A 138 -16.15 22.78 -1.91
N VAL A 139 -15.45 22.46 -2.99
CA VAL A 139 -14.27 21.59 -2.98
C VAL A 139 -13.01 22.45 -3.13
N PRO A 140 -11.88 22.07 -2.51
CA PRO A 140 -11.70 20.90 -1.66
C PRO A 140 -12.31 21.07 -0.25
N VAL A 141 -12.76 19.98 0.39
CA VAL A 141 -13.27 20.03 1.76
C VAL A 141 -12.14 20.33 2.75
N HIS A 142 -12.15 21.49 3.39
CA HIS A 142 -11.07 21.85 4.32
C HIS A 142 -11.22 21.15 5.66
N ILE A 143 -10.11 20.62 6.21
CA ILE A 143 -10.11 19.91 7.50
C ILE A 143 -10.68 20.78 8.65
N PRO A 144 -10.38 22.09 8.75
CA PRO A 144 -11.01 22.95 9.76
C PRO A 144 -12.53 23.09 9.62
N GLU A 145 -13.07 23.04 8.41
CA GLU A 145 -14.52 23.07 8.18
C GLU A 145 -15.13 21.73 8.59
N LEU A 146 -14.52 20.62 8.17
CA LEU A 146 -14.96 19.27 8.50
C LEU A 146 -14.96 19.02 10.02
N ILE A 147 -13.92 19.44 10.73
CA ILE A 147 -13.81 19.22 12.18
C ILE A 147 -14.89 19.97 12.97
N SER A 148 -15.47 21.04 12.42
CA SER A 148 -16.54 21.79 13.09
C SER A 148 -17.79 20.94 13.34
N ALA A 149 -18.04 19.90 12.53
CA ALA A 149 -19.10 18.93 12.75
C ALA A 149 -18.80 17.91 13.87
N PHE A 150 -17.57 17.89 14.39
CA PHE A 150 -17.12 16.95 15.40
C PHE A 150 -16.56 17.68 16.63
N PRO A 151 -17.41 18.37 17.43
CA PRO A 151 -16.96 19.16 18.58
C PRO A 151 -16.28 18.33 19.69
N PHE A 152 -16.41 17.00 19.63
CA PHE A 152 -15.78 16.05 20.54
C PHE A 152 -14.40 15.55 20.08
N ILE A 153 -13.90 16.03 18.93
CA ILE A 153 -12.58 15.69 18.38
C ILE A 153 -11.71 16.94 18.37
N GLN A 154 -10.53 16.85 18.98
CA GLN A 154 -9.51 17.89 18.95
C GLN A 154 -8.38 17.52 17.98
N LEU A 155 -7.96 18.45 17.12
CA LEU A 155 -6.78 18.27 16.28
C LEU A 155 -5.53 18.83 16.96
N MET A 156 -4.43 18.08 16.93
CA MET A 156 -3.16 18.49 17.53
C MET A 156 -2.00 18.22 16.56
N PRO A 157 -1.23 19.24 16.14
CA PRO A 157 0.01 18.98 15.43
C PRO A 157 1.03 18.34 16.37
N GLY A 158 1.79 17.36 15.89
CA GLY A 158 2.86 16.73 16.66
C GLY A 158 3.56 15.61 15.91
N ASP A 159 4.55 15.00 16.56
CA ASP A 159 5.23 13.84 15.97
C ASP A 159 4.36 12.60 16.06
N VAL A 160 4.25 11.92 14.93
CA VAL A 160 3.51 10.67 14.78
C VAL A 160 4.46 9.69 14.10
N SER A 161 5.03 8.76 14.87
CA SER A 161 5.97 7.76 14.33
C SER A 161 5.26 6.88 13.31
N ASP A 162 5.88 6.75 12.13
CA ASP A 162 5.54 5.80 11.05
C ASP A 162 4.10 5.92 10.52
N LYS A 163 3.41 7.03 10.81
CA LYS A 163 2.03 7.32 10.38
C LYS A 163 1.86 8.82 10.16
N LEU A 164 0.89 9.18 9.34
CA LEU A 164 0.56 10.58 9.06
C LEU A 164 -0.39 11.18 10.11
N ALA A 165 -1.26 10.35 10.72
CA ALA A 165 -2.15 10.74 11.80
C ALA A 165 -2.42 9.57 12.77
N ARG A 166 -2.82 9.89 14.00
CA ARG A 166 -3.21 8.91 15.02
C ARG A 166 -4.23 9.51 15.99
N SER A 167 -5.36 8.82 16.19
CA SER A 167 -6.32 9.14 17.23
C SER A 167 -5.92 8.56 18.59
N SER A 168 -6.34 9.24 19.64
CA SER A 168 -6.25 8.82 21.04
C SER A 168 -7.48 9.27 21.80
N ARG A 169 -7.92 8.48 22.79
CA ARG A 169 -9.02 8.86 23.67
C ARG A 169 -8.46 9.67 24.83
N VAL A 170 -8.91 10.92 24.98
CA VAL A 170 -8.46 11.80 26.08
C VAL A 170 -9.31 11.55 27.32
N ARG A 171 -10.62 11.48 27.12
CA ARG A 171 -11.62 11.12 28.15
C ARG A 171 -12.82 10.46 27.47
N PRO A 172 -13.76 9.85 28.22
CA PRO A 172 -14.96 9.29 27.62
C PRO A 172 -15.69 10.30 26.72
N GLY A 173 -15.97 9.87 25.49
CA GLY A 173 -16.61 10.69 24.45
C GLY A 173 -15.80 11.87 23.93
N HIS A 174 -14.49 12.00 24.23
CA HIS A 174 -13.63 13.05 23.68
C HIS A 174 -12.29 12.49 23.21
N TYR A 175 -11.89 12.91 22.02
CA TYR A 175 -10.77 12.33 21.29
C TYR A 175 -9.80 13.41 20.84
N ALA A 176 -8.53 13.04 20.72
CA ALA A 176 -7.51 13.88 20.11
C ALA A 176 -6.89 13.14 18.92
N ILE A 177 -6.85 13.79 17.76
CA ILE A 177 -6.13 13.32 16.58
C ILE A 177 -4.83 14.10 16.50
N ARG A 178 -3.71 13.39 16.69
CA ARG A 178 -2.39 13.94 16.45
C ARG A 178 -1.99 13.69 15.00
N PHE A 179 -1.45 14.70 14.33
CA PHE A 179 -1.02 14.59 12.93
C PHE A 179 0.38 15.20 12.74
N ARG A 180 1.10 14.69 11.74
CA ARG A 180 2.47 15.11 11.42
C ARG A 180 2.55 16.62 11.23
N LYS A 181 3.41 17.28 12.01
CA LYS A 181 3.60 18.74 11.97
C LYS A 181 4.22 19.15 10.61
N GLY A 182 3.66 20.17 9.97
CA GLY A 182 4.12 20.68 8.68
C GLY A 182 2.95 21.05 7.77
N ASP A 183 3.20 21.21 6.47
CA ASP A 183 2.15 21.37 5.47
C ASP A 183 1.25 20.13 5.43
N ILE A 184 -0.05 20.33 5.59
CA ILE A 184 -1.05 19.26 5.57
C ILE A 184 -1.30 18.87 4.10
N ARG A 185 -0.40 18.03 3.58
CA ARG A 185 -0.51 17.44 2.24
C ARG A 185 -1.71 16.50 2.14
N ALA A 186 -2.07 16.15 0.90
CA ALA A 186 -3.23 15.33 0.56
C ALA A 186 -3.35 14.06 1.43
N HIS A 187 -2.28 13.28 1.55
CA HIS A 187 -2.27 12.06 2.37
C HIS A 187 -2.43 12.33 3.86
N THR A 188 -1.90 13.45 4.38
CA THR A 188 -2.10 13.82 5.79
C THR A 188 -3.56 14.22 6.04
N ARG A 189 -4.22 14.92 5.09
CA ARG A 189 -5.67 15.21 5.15
C ARG A 189 -6.48 13.92 5.19
N THR A 190 -6.17 12.97 4.30
CA THR A 190 -6.80 11.65 4.27
C THR A 190 -6.57 10.88 5.56
N ALA A 191 -5.36 10.90 6.12
CA ALA A 191 -5.07 10.24 7.38
C ALA A 191 -5.86 10.84 8.55
N ILE A 192 -6.01 12.16 8.62
CA ILE A 192 -6.87 12.82 9.61
C ILE A 192 -8.33 12.36 9.43
N ALA A 193 -8.85 12.37 8.20
CA ALA A 193 -10.20 11.91 7.91
C ALA A 193 -10.42 10.43 8.28
N ARG A 194 -9.43 9.56 8.08
CA ARG A 194 -9.47 8.16 8.52
C ARG A 194 -9.52 8.01 10.03
N GLU A 195 -8.81 8.85 10.77
CA GLU A 195 -8.89 8.85 12.23
C GLU A 195 -10.24 9.38 12.73
N ILE A 196 -10.84 10.37 12.05
CA ILE A 196 -12.24 10.78 12.29
C ILE A 196 -13.19 9.60 12.04
N ALA A 197 -13.07 8.96 10.88
CA ALA A 197 -13.92 7.83 10.51
C ALA A 197 -13.77 6.67 11.50
N ARG A 198 -12.55 6.37 11.97
CA ARG A 198 -12.27 5.37 13.00
C ARG A 198 -12.97 5.69 14.32
N ILE A 199 -12.91 6.94 14.79
CA ILE A 199 -13.61 7.36 16.00
C ILE A 199 -15.12 7.17 15.83
N VAL A 200 -15.67 7.64 14.71
CA VAL A 200 -17.11 7.56 14.43
C VAL A 200 -17.59 6.11 14.32
N LEU A 201 -16.95 5.28 13.49
CA LEU A 201 -17.43 3.94 13.18
C LEU A 201 -17.13 2.91 14.27
N LEU A 202 -16.08 3.11 15.07
CA LEU A 202 -15.68 2.15 16.10
C LEU A 202 -16.03 2.58 17.52
N SER A 203 -16.01 3.88 17.82
CA SER A 203 -16.22 4.37 19.19
C SER A 203 -17.53 5.10 19.41
N GLU A 204 -18.08 5.73 18.37
CA GLU A 204 -19.24 6.62 18.47
C GLU A 204 -20.37 6.20 17.50
N ARG A 205 -20.37 4.92 17.10
CA ARG A 205 -21.18 4.36 16.00
C ARG A 205 -22.67 4.65 16.13
N GLU A 206 -23.19 4.51 17.35
CA GLU A 206 -24.60 4.72 17.69
C GLU A 206 -25.04 6.17 17.48
N LYS A 207 -24.17 7.16 17.74
CA LYS A 207 -24.48 8.59 17.55
C LYS A 207 -24.78 8.92 16.09
N PHE A 208 -24.23 8.13 15.17
CA PHE A 208 -24.36 8.29 13.73
C PHE A 208 -25.30 7.26 13.10
N LYS A 209 -26.07 6.53 13.92
CA LYS A 209 -27.10 5.57 13.48
C LYS A 209 -26.59 4.45 12.56
N PHE A 210 -25.29 4.16 12.60
CA PHE A 210 -24.73 3.04 11.87
C PHE A 210 -25.22 1.72 12.47
N THR A 211 -25.59 0.77 11.60
CA THR A 211 -26.08 -0.59 11.94
C THR A 211 -24.95 -1.48 12.45
N SER A 212 -25.15 -2.79 12.59
CA SER A 212 -24.17 -3.74 13.13
C SER A 212 -22.76 -3.63 12.50
N ARG A 213 -21.73 -3.88 13.32
CA ARG A 213 -20.34 -3.88 12.86
C ARG A 213 -20.03 -5.18 12.11
N CYS A 214 -19.42 -5.07 10.93
CA CYS A 214 -18.78 -6.19 10.25
C CYS A 214 -17.26 -6.06 10.43
N GLU A 215 -16.62 -7.04 11.07
CA GLU A 215 -15.18 -6.98 11.32
C GLU A 215 -14.39 -7.06 10.01
N THR A 216 -14.80 -7.93 9.09
CA THR A 216 -14.21 -8.13 7.76
C THR A 216 -14.16 -6.86 6.92
N LEU A 217 -15.18 -6.01 7.06
CA LEU A 217 -15.32 -4.77 6.29
C LEU A 217 -14.87 -3.53 7.07
N SER A 218 -14.48 -3.67 8.34
CA SER A 218 -14.28 -2.50 9.21
C SER A 218 -13.22 -1.53 8.72
N GLN A 219 -12.13 -2.00 8.11
CA GLN A 219 -11.13 -1.11 7.50
C GLN A 219 -11.65 -0.46 6.22
N ALA A 220 -12.36 -1.21 5.38
CA ALA A 220 -13.01 -0.68 4.19
C ALA A 220 -14.02 0.41 4.54
N GLU A 221 -14.87 0.20 5.55
CA GLU A 221 -15.84 1.20 6.04
C GLU A 221 -15.13 2.49 6.48
N ILE A 222 -13.98 2.38 7.18
CA ILE A 222 -13.18 3.54 7.60
C ILE A 222 -12.65 4.32 6.40
N VAL A 223 -12.13 3.61 5.39
CA VAL A 223 -11.60 4.22 4.17
C VAL A 223 -12.72 4.87 3.37
N ASP A 224 -13.82 4.15 3.12
CA ASP A 224 -14.98 4.63 2.38
C ASP A 224 -15.57 5.89 3.03
N PHE A 225 -15.71 5.88 4.36
CA PHE A 225 -16.25 7.04 5.08
C PHE A 225 -15.31 8.24 5.03
N ALA A 226 -14.01 8.04 5.24
CA ALA A 226 -13.02 9.11 5.13
C ALA A 226 -12.99 9.70 3.70
N ASN A 227 -13.04 8.84 2.69
CA ASN A 227 -13.03 9.24 1.29
C ASN A 227 -14.32 10.00 0.94
N ALA A 228 -15.49 9.56 1.43
CA ALA A 228 -16.76 10.23 1.23
C ALA A 228 -16.83 11.63 1.89
N LEU A 229 -16.15 11.82 3.03
CA LEU A 229 -16.04 13.14 3.68
C LEU A 229 -15.13 14.11 2.90
N LEU A 230 -14.05 13.63 2.29
CA LEU A 230 -13.09 14.48 1.58
C LEU A 230 -13.41 14.70 0.10
N VAL A 231 -14.05 13.72 -0.52
CA VAL A 231 -14.44 13.71 -1.93
C VAL A 231 -15.93 13.38 -2.01
N PRO A 232 -16.79 14.37 -1.71
CA PRO A 232 -18.23 14.18 -1.69
C PRO A 232 -18.72 13.81 -3.08
N ARG A 233 -19.63 12.85 -3.16
CA ARG A 233 -20.07 12.26 -4.42
C ARG A 233 -20.68 13.26 -5.39
N GLU A 234 -21.57 14.11 -4.92
CA GLU A 234 -22.25 15.10 -5.75
C GLU A 234 -21.25 16.08 -6.36
N ALA A 235 -20.30 16.55 -5.56
CA ALA A 235 -19.22 17.40 -6.03
C ALA A 235 -18.33 16.67 -7.04
N LEU A 236 -17.95 15.41 -6.77
CA LEU A 236 -17.17 14.60 -7.69
C LEU A 236 -17.88 14.41 -9.04
N ALA A 237 -19.18 14.10 -9.04
CA ALA A 237 -19.97 13.92 -10.24
C ALA A 237 -20.04 15.21 -11.09
N VAL A 238 -20.20 16.37 -10.43
CA VAL A 238 -20.19 17.69 -11.11
C VAL A 238 -18.82 17.97 -11.74
N GLU A 239 -17.73 17.67 -11.06
CA GLU A 239 -16.38 17.95 -11.56
C GLU A 239 -15.94 16.99 -12.67
N ILE A 240 -16.35 15.72 -12.61
CA ILE A 240 -16.13 14.74 -13.71
C ILE A 240 -16.69 15.27 -15.03
N GLN A 241 -17.88 15.88 -15.00
CA GLN A 241 -18.52 16.42 -16.22
C GLN A 241 -17.77 17.61 -16.84
N LYS A 242 -16.94 18.31 -16.05
CA LYS A 242 -16.17 19.48 -16.50
C LYS A 242 -14.80 19.12 -17.04
N ILE A 243 -14.26 17.95 -16.67
CA ILE A 243 -12.91 17.54 -17.04
C ILE A 243 -12.87 17.08 -18.50
N SER A 244 -11.87 17.58 -19.23
CA SER A 244 -11.61 17.13 -20.60
C SER A 244 -11.15 15.67 -20.63
N THR A 245 -11.66 14.89 -21.56
CA THR A 245 -11.21 13.51 -21.80
C THR A 245 -9.77 13.39 -22.31
N ARG A 246 -9.12 14.52 -22.63
CA ARG A 246 -7.73 14.57 -23.13
C ARG A 246 -6.68 14.61 -22.02
N VAL A 247 -7.08 14.83 -20.78
CA VAL A 247 -6.18 14.88 -19.62
C VAL A 247 -6.32 13.62 -18.77
N ASN A 248 -5.29 13.33 -17.98
CA ASN A 248 -5.39 12.30 -16.95
C ASN A 248 -6.41 12.76 -15.89
N MET A 249 -7.63 12.24 -15.99
CA MET A 249 -8.76 12.60 -15.13
C MET A 249 -8.49 12.33 -13.65
N VAL A 250 -7.83 11.22 -13.32
CA VAL A 250 -7.49 10.87 -11.93
C VAL A 250 -6.55 11.91 -11.33
N LYS A 251 -5.50 12.30 -12.07
CA LYS A 251 -4.57 13.34 -11.63
C LYS A 251 -5.27 14.70 -11.48
N ALA A 252 -6.07 15.09 -12.47
CA ALA A 252 -6.79 16.38 -12.43
C ALA A 252 -7.77 16.46 -11.25
N LEU A 253 -8.50 15.38 -10.96
CA LEU A 253 -9.39 15.30 -9.79
C LEU A 253 -8.61 15.27 -8.48
N ALA A 254 -7.48 14.55 -8.41
CA ALA A 254 -6.63 14.52 -7.22
C ALA A 254 -6.14 15.92 -6.86
N ASP A 255 -5.69 16.68 -7.87
CA ASP A 255 -5.25 18.07 -7.74
C ASP A 255 -6.41 19.02 -7.39
N LEU A 256 -7.64 18.75 -7.81
CA LEU A 256 -8.82 19.57 -7.49
C LEU A 256 -9.34 19.34 -6.07
N PHE A 257 -9.45 18.07 -5.65
CA PHE A 257 -9.94 17.70 -4.32
C PHE A 257 -8.86 17.72 -3.23
N TRP A 258 -7.60 17.96 -3.63
CA TRP A 258 -6.41 17.85 -2.80
C TRP A 258 -6.28 16.47 -2.14
N ALA A 259 -6.73 15.42 -2.85
CA ALA A 259 -6.78 14.05 -2.34
C ALA A 259 -5.76 13.16 -3.07
N PRO A 260 -5.24 12.10 -2.45
CA PRO A 260 -4.40 11.12 -3.13
C PRO A 260 -5.11 10.51 -4.35
N LYS A 261 -4.35 10.12 -5.37
CA LYS A 261 -4.90 9.47 -6.57
C LYS A 261 -5.61 8.16 -6.22
N SER A 262 -5.11 7.42 -5.23
CA SER A 262 -5.73 6.22 -4.67
C SER A 262 -7.16 6.49 -4.15
N VAL A 263 -7.38 7.61 -3.47
CA VAL A 263 -8.71 8.05 -3.01
C VAL A 263 -9.62 8.34 -4.19
N ILE A 264 -9.14 9.06 -5.20
CA ILE A 264 -9.94 9.34 -6.41
C ILE A 264 -10.32 8.05 -7.13
N ARG A 265 -9.37 7.13 -7.33
CA ARG A 265 -9.62 5.81 -7.92
C ARG A 265 -10.68 5.05 -7.13
N SER A 266 -10.54 4.98 -5.81
CA SER A 266 -11.51 4.34 -4.92
C SER A 266 -12.92 4.94 -5.09
N ARG A 267 -13.06 6.28 -5.06
CA ARG A 267 -14.37 6.94 -5.23
C ARG A 267 -14.99 6.69 -6.61
N LEU A 268 -14.19 6.74 -7.67
CA LEU A 268 -14.65 6.44 -9.03
C LEU A 268 -15.11 4.98 -9.14
N SER A 269 -14.32 4.05 -8.59
CA SER A 269 -14.70 2.64 -8.52
C SER A 269 -16.00 2.45 -7.75
N SER A 270 -16.18 3.09 -6.59
CA SER A 270 -17.44 3.01 -5.82
C SER A 270 -18.66 3.44 -6.63
N ILE A 271 -18.55 4.54 -7.40
CA ILE A 271 -19.64 5.01 -8.27
C ILE A 271 -19.97 3.97 -9.34
N LEU A 272 -18.95 3.36 -9.96
CA LEU A 272 -19.14 2.31 -10.96
C LEU A 272 -19.74 1.04 -10.34
N PHE A 273 -19.24 0.63 -9.16
CA PHE A 273 -19.69 -0.56 -8.43
C PHE A 273 -21.17 -0.48 -8.03
N GLU A 274 -21.68 0.70 -7.69
CA GLU A 274 -23.09 0.85 -7.38
C GLU A 274 -23.98 0.66 -8.61
N THR A 275 -23.54 1.14 -9.77
CA THR A 275 -24.30 0.99 -11.02
C THR A 275 -24.22 -0.44 -11.58
N ALA A 276 -23.35 -1.28 -11.04
CA ALA A 276 -23.17 -2.65 -11.49
C ALA A 276 -24.29 -3.58 -10.96
N SER A 277 -24.83 -4.43 -11.83
CA SER A 277 -25.78 -5.48 -11.44
C SER A 277 -25.11 -6.57 -10.61
N ASN A 278 -25.89 -7.29 -9.78
CA ASN A 278 -25.36 -8.39 -8.97
C ASN A 278 -24.64 -9.47 -9.82
N SER A 279 -25.11 -9.72 -11.04
CA SER A 279 -24.46 -10.62 -12.00
C SER A 279 -23.03 -10.20 -12.39
N VAL A 280 -22.73 -8.90 -12.40
CA VAL A 280 -21.37 -8.39 -12.66
C VAL A 280 -20.44 -8.73 -11.50
N PHE A 281 -20.94 -8.71 -10.25
CA PHE A 281 -20.14 -9.10 -9.09
C PHE A 281 -19.80 -10.59 -9.11
N GLU A 282 -20.74 -11.44 -9.50
CA GLU A 282 -20.51 -12.88 -9.68
C GLU A 282 -19.46 -13.15 -10.76
N ALA A 283 -19.59 -12.52 -11.92
CA ALA A 283 -18.64 -12.66 -13.03
C ALA A 283 -17.23 -12.15 -12.67
N ALA A 284 -17.13 -10.96 -12.05
CA ALA A 284 -15.85 -10.37 -11.66
C ALA A 284 -15.15 -11.17 -10.56
N ALA A 285 -15.90 -11.76 -9.62
CA ALA A 285 -15.32 -12.62 -8.60
C ALA A 285 -14.72 -13.91 -9.20
N LEU A 286 -15.38 -14.48 -10.21
CA LEU A 286 -14.87 -15.64 -10.93
C LEU A 286 -13.57 -15.31 -11.67
N GLU A 287 -13.54 -14.19 -12.40
CA GLU A 287 -12.34 -13.73 -13.13
C GLU A 287 -11.16 -13.45 -12.18
N ALA A 288 -11.40 -12.77 -11.06
CA ALA A 288 -10.36 -12.48 -10.08
C ALA A 288 -9.76 -13.76 -9.47
N ARG A 289 -10.58 -14.80 -9.24
CA ARG A 289 -10.12 -16.10 -8.73
C ARG A 289 -9.29 -16.86 -9.76
N ILE A 290 -9.74 -16.89 -11.02
CA ILE A 290 -8.99 -17.52 -12.12
C ILE A 290 -7.63 -16.84 -12.26
N SER A 291 -7.58 -15.50 -12.25
CA SER A 291 -6.31 -14.77 -12.37
C SER A 291 -5.32 -15.06 -11.24
N VAL A 292 -5.78 -15.34 -10.02
CA VAL A 292 -4.90 -15.71 -8.90
C VAL A 292 -4.42 -17.15 -9.05
N GLN A 293 -5.28 -18.04 -9.54
CA GLN A 293 -4.95 -19.44 -9.76
C GLN A 293 -3.91 -19.59 -10.87
N ASP A 294 -4.07 -18.91 -12.00
CA ASP A 294 -3.07 -18.86 -13.08
C ASP A 294 -1.71 -18.34 -12.60
N ARG A 295 -1.70 -17.38 -11.66
CA ARG A 295 -0.46 -16.87 -11.06
C ARG A 295 0.19 -17.87 -10.10
N SER A 296 -0.58 -18.70 -9.40
CA SER A 296 -0.04 -19.75 -8.54
C SER A 296 0.57 -20.88 -9.38
N GLU A 297 -0.14 -21.29 -10.45
CA GLU A 297 0.29 -22.39 -11.32
C GLU A 297 1.54 -22.02 -12.13
N MET A 298 1.71 -20.76 -12.58
CA MET A 298 2.97 -20.33 -13.22
C MET A 298 4.17 -20.29 -12.26
N VAL A 299 3.95 -20.01 -10.97
CA VAL A 299 5.03 -20.04 -9.97
C VAL A 299 5.44 -21.49 -9.69
N ASP A 300 4.51 -22.44 -9.74
CA ASP A 300 4.80 -23.86 -9.57
C ASP A 300 5.46 -24.49 -10.82
N GLU A 301 5.13 -24.02 -12.03
CA GLU A 301 5.80 -24.47 -13.27
C GLU A 301 7.22 -23.92 -13.45
N GLU A 302 7.53 -22.70 -13.02
CA GLU A 302 8.92 -22.17 -13.03
C GLU A 302 9.88 -22.91 -12.08
N PHE A 303 9.36 -23.71 -11.15
CA PHE A 303 10.15 -24.54 -10.22
C PHE A 303 10.32 -26.01 -10.66
N LEU A 304 9.70 -26.45 -11.77
CA LEU A 304 9.73 -27.84 -12.21
C LEU A 304 10.66 -28.14 -13.39
N ASP A 305 11.42 -27.16 -13.89
CA ASP A 305 12.30 -27.34 -15.06
C ASP A 305 13.81 -27.57 -14.74
N GLU A 306 14.18 -27.84 -13.48
CA GLU A 306 15.57 -28.20 -13.10
C GLU A 306 15.77 -29.66 -12.66
N GLU A 307 15.04 -30.62 -13.24
CA GLU A 307 15.32 -32.04 -12.98
C GLU A 307 15.42 -32.90 -14.26
N PHE A 308 16.28 -32.52 -15.21
CA PHE A 308 16.82 -33.47 -16.19
C PHE A 308 18.20 -33.07 -16.71
N SER A 309 19.26 -33.62 -16.11
CA SER A 309 20.30 -34.34 -16.87
C SER A 309 21.33 -34.94 -15.93
N GLU A 310 21.38 -36.27 -15.86
CA GLU A 310 22.62 -37.04 -15.78
C GLU A 310 22.29 -38.54 -15.86
N ASP A 311 22.02 -39.00 -17.08
CA ASP A 311 22.08 -40.43 -17.40
C ASP A 311 22.74 -40.59 -18.77
N SER A 312 24.08 -40.65 -18.76
CA SER A 312 24.89 -41.42 -19.72
C SER A 312 26.38 -41.25 -19.43
N ASN A 313 26.93 -42.15 -18.61
CA ASN A 313 28.15 -42.90 -18.97
C ASN A 313 28.49 -43.94 -17.90
N SER A 314 27.93 -45.13 -18.09
CA SER A 314 28.48 -46.36 -17.54
C SER A 314 29.55 -46.90 -18.49
N VAL A 315 30.82 -46.66 -18.17
CA VAL A 315 31.91 -47.51 -18.65
C VAL A 315 32.69 -48.02 -17.45
N SER A 316 32.54 -49.31 -17.27
CA SER A 316 33.12 -50.18 -16.27
C SER A 316 34.64 -50.34 -16.45
N PHE A 317 35.38 -50.22 -15.35
CA PHE A 317 36.61 -50.97 -15.15
C PHE A 317 36.70 -51.42 -13.69
N ALA A 318 36.79 -52.73 -13.51
CA ALA A 318 36.98 -53.39 -12.23
C ALA A 318 38.40 -53.95 -12.10
N LYS A 319 38.80 -54.18 -10.83
CA LYS A 319 40.01 -54.83 -10.27
C LYS A 319 41.23 -53.90 -10.13
N LYS A 320 41.96 -53.88 -9.00
CA LYS A 320 42.18 -54.92 -7.98
C LYS A 320 42.81 -54.32 -6.69
N GLN A 321 42.27 -54.72 -5.54
CA GLN A 321 42.93 -55.08 -4.26
C GLN A 321 43.98 -54.17 -3.60
N GLY A 322 43.71 -53.84 -2.32
CA GLY A 322 44.75 -53.53 -1.31
C GLY A 322 44.24 -52.73 -0.11
N ARG A 323 43.66 -53.40 0.89
CA ARG A 323 43.45 -52.92 2.28
C ARG A 323 44.41 -53.73 3.20
N PRO A 324 44.53 -53.44 4.51
CA PRO A 324 44.67 -52.18 5.25
C PRO A 324 45.86 -52.26 6.25
N ALA A 325 46.04 -51.25 7.11
CA ALA A 325 46.10 -51.38 8.59
C ALA A 325 47.08 -50.43 9.29
N GLN A 326 46.57 -49.83 10.38
CA GLN A 326 47.25 -49.54 11.67
C GLN A 326 48.47 -48.59 11.63
N GLY A 327 48.65 -47.60 12.50
CA GLY A 327 48.01 -47.23 13.76
C GLY A 327 49.03 -46.40 14.55
N VAL A 328 48.51 -45.56 15.45
CA VAL A 328 49.11 -45.19 16.74
C VAL A 328 50.22 -44.10 16.77
N THR A 329 50.06 -43.23 17.78
CA THR A 329 51.01 -42.36 18.50
C THR A 329 51.42 -40.97 17.95
N ALA A 330 50.79 -39.94 18.53
CA ALA A 330 51.48 -38.75 19.08
C ALA A 330 52.49 -39.18 20.19
N PRO A 331 53.38 -38.35 20.78
CA PRO A 331 53.38 -36.87 20.85
C PRO A 331 54.77 -36.19 20.78
N ASN A 332 54.78 -34.87 21.02
CA ASN A 332 55.83 -33.98 21.57
C ASN A 332 55.94 -32.71 20.70
N SER A 333 55.39 -31.56 21.09
CA SER A 333 55.76 -30.65 22.20
C SER A 333 57.05 -29.85 21.95
N VAL A 334 56.87 -28.52 22.07
CA VAL A 334 57.83 -27.46 22.39
C VAL A 334 58.87 -27.07 21.32
N HIS A 335 58.63 -26.00 20.57
CA HIS A 335 59.07 -24.64 20.91
C HIS A 335 58.43 -23.57 20.03
#